data_AF-A0A6G9YHL2-F1
#
_entry.id   AF-A0A6G9YHL2-F1
#
_cell.length_a   1.000
_cell.length_b   1.000
_cell.length_c   1.000
_cell.angle_alpha   90.00
_cell.angle_beta   90.00
_cell.angle_gamma   90.00
#
_symmetry.space_group_name_H-M   'P 1'
#
loop_
_entity.id
_entity.type
_entity.pdbx_description
1 polymer ?
#
loop_
_entity_poly.entity_id
_entity_poly.type
_entity_poly.pdbx_seq_one_letter_code
_entity_poly.pdbx_strand_id
1 'polypeptide(L)'
;MNRFRILVSGLRDLRRAPDLAALRAAGSPGELARLALIPAARNMGIAIGFLPPDLRAEATAALLSCRVLDAYEDLIDRPLASSAVRTAAEYLSGATETPPPPPDGVAVRDSEAVDLVLAERVDDVRALVSALPAAARDRVGAMLLDIGRVMARNLETPLSRVVYSEGVLGRVTHYACSLVAAGAFTEADLSELTACVGVIAQSANDLRDGELEIYGVADRAELTRTVMLQLLAPALGGFALLARLGRRTPSRGARAAMAYMTITTSAFLCTAVGAPVPYRRPVAAAALAAWSPAYWTRMLHRVRRCADGAIHRVLDTAPELGAGPEQAGVFGAVDPGALAPAVMPLIVDTTFALVRGLPEAPLTGKLPDADIRTMMIADHLAFGALERLPPRGAQEMLALAERFQLAALEPMTTEDRAGQRLPTPSKNPAERTVP
;
A
#
# COMPACT_ATOMS: atom_id res chain seq x y z
N MET A 1 -10.52 28.06 -10.45
CA MET A 1 -10.28 27.15 -11.61
C MET A 1 -10.36 25.71 -11.13
N ASN A 2 -11.14 24.88 -11.82
CA ASN A 2 -11.89 23.75 -11.25
C ASN A 2 -10.99 22.54 -10.88
N ARG A 3 -10.89 22.17 -9.58
CA ARG A 3 -10.09 21.00 -9.10
C ARG A 3 -10.41 19.70 -9.85
N PHE A 4 -11.66 19.56 -10.28
CA PHE A 4 -12.10 18.44 -11.11
C PHE A 4 -11.40 18.37 -12.48
N ARG A 5 -11.09 19.52 -13.12
CA ARG A 5 -10.34 19.53 -14.39
C ARG A 5 -8.90 19.06 -14.21
N ILE A 6 -8.23 19.40 -13.10
CA ILE A 6 -6.86 18.95 -12.78
C ILE A 6 -6.84 17.43 -12.54
N LEU A 7 -7.86 16.89 -11.86
CA LEU A 7 -7.96 15.45 -11.61
C LEU A 7 -8.31 14.66 -12.89
N VAL A 8 -9.17 15.22 -13.74
CA VAL A 8 -9.53 14.62 -15.03
C VAL A 8 -8.38 14.72 -16.05
N SER A 9 -7.62 15.81 -16.07
CA SER A 9 -6.38 15.90 -16.86
C SER A 9 -5.35 14.90 -16.34
N GLY A 10 -5.13 14.82 -15.03
CA GLY A 10 -4.19 13.86 -14.46
C GLY A 10 -4.51 12.41 -14.76
N LEU A 11 -5.79 12.00 -14.76
CA LEU A 11 -6.20 10.67 -15.21
C LEU A 11 -5.91 10.42 -16.70
N ARG A 12 -5.99 11.46 -17.54
CA ARG A 12 -5.67 11.38 -18.97
C ARG A 12 -4.16 11.26 -19.19
N ASP A 13 -3.38 11.93 -18.35
CA ASP A 13 -1.92 12.01 -18.44
C ASP A 13 -1.24 10.76 -17.85
N LEU A 14 -1.91 10.00 -16.96
CA LEU A 14 -1.43 8.68 -16.49
C LEU A 14 -1.07 7.70 -17.62
N ARG A 15 -1.61 7.89 -18.82
CA ARG A 15 -1.43 7.00 -19.97
C ARG A 15 -0.63 7.65 -21.10
N ARG A 16 -0.06 8.83 -20.87
CA ARG A 16 0.70 9.57 -21.89
C ARG A 16 2.17 9.63 -21.49
N ALA A 17 3.04 9.56 -22.49
CA ALA A 17 4.45 9.84 -22.30
C ALA A 17 4.61 11.28 -21.76
N PRO A 18 5.58 11.51 -20.85
CA PRO A 18 5.85 12.84 -20.32
C PRO A 18 6.33 13.80 -21.41
N ASP A 19 5.85 15.05 -21.37
CA ASP A 19 6.40 16.13 -22.20
C ASP A 19 7.68 16.69 -21.55
N LEU A 20 8.80 16.04 -21.82
CA LEU A 20 10.10 16.41 -21.27
C LEU A 20 10.55 17.80 -21.73
N ALA A 21 10.15 18.23 -22.93
CA ALA A 21 10.47 19.56 -23.43
C ALA A 21 9.73 20.64 -22.63
N ALA A 22 8.44 20.44 -22.34
CA ALA A 22 7.68 21.33 -21.48
C ALA A 22 8.23 21.37 -20.05
N LEU A 23 8.66 20.23 -19.50
CA LEU A 23 9.29 20.19 -18.17
C LEU A 23 10.58 21.03 -18.13
N ARG A 24 11.47 20.85 -19.12
CA ARG A 24 12.71 21.64 -19.22
C ARG A 24 12.45 23.12 -19.49
N ALA A 25 11.38 23.44 -20.22
CA ALA A 25 11.00 24.81 -20.56
C ALA A 25 10.18 25.52 -19.47
N ALA A 26 9.86 24.85 -18.35
CA ALA A 26 9.06 25.45 -17.29
C ALA A 26 9.70 26.77 -16.79
N GLY A 27 8.90 27.84 -16.76
CA GLY A 27 9.34 29.19 -16.44
C GLY A 27 9.36 29.51 -14.94
N SER A 28 8.93 28.58 -14.09
CA SER A 28 8.97 28.75 -12.63
C SER A 28 8.95 27.41 -11.89
N PRO A 29 9.41 27.35 -10.63
CA PRO A 29 9.32 26.15 -9.80
C PRO A 29 7.89 25.61 -9.69
N GLY A 30 6.92 26.50 -9.51
CA GLY A 30 5.51 26.12 -9.42
C GLY A 30 4.92 25.60 -10.73
N GLU A 31 5.45 26.01 -11.87
CA GLU A 31 5.09 25.44 -13.17
C GLU A 31 5.71 24.06 -13.38
N LEU A 32 7.01 23.92 -13.09
CA LEU A 32 7.72 22.64 -13.12
C LEU A 32 6.97 21.61 -12.26
N ALA A 33 6.61 21.97 -11.03
CA ALA A 33 5.89 21.09 -10.12
C ALA A 33 4.54 20.62 -10.69
N ARG A 34 3.78 21.50 -11.33
CA ARG A 34 2.48 21.13 -11.94
C ARG A 34 2.64 20.18 -13.10
N LEU A 35 3.66 20.37 -13.93
CA LEU A 35 3.94 19.53 -15.09
C LEU A 35 4.51 18.17 -14.66
N ALA A 36 5.36 18.15 -13.63
CA ALA A 36 6.08 16.94 -13.19
C ALA A 36 5.27 16.01 -12.30
N LEU A 37 4.33 16.53 -11.50
CA LEU A 37 3.71 15.79 -10.40
C LEU A 37 3.06 14.45 -10.83
N ILE A 38 2.29 14.46 -11.91
CA ILE A 38 1.60 13.25 -12.40
C ILE A 38 2.55 12.33 -13.16
N PRO A 39 3.41 12.81 -14.08
CA PRO A 39 4.42 11.97 -14.71
C PRO A 39 5.36 11.27 -13.72
N ALA A 40 5.83 11.98 -12.69
CA ALA A 40 6.80 11.47 -11.73
C ALA A 40 6.17 10.43 -10.78
N ALA A 41 4.91 10.61 -10.37
CA ALA A 41 4.34 9.84 -9.26
C ALA A 41 2.96 9.23 -9.53
N ARG A 42 2.44 9.37 -10.76
CA ARG A 42 1.20 8.73 -11.25
C ARG A 42 0.02 8.90 -10.29
N ASN A 43 -0.48 7.81 -9.71
CA ASN A 43 -1.61 7.81 -8.78
C ASN A 43 -1.32 8.64 -7.53
N MET A 44 -0.07 8.67 -7.03
CA MET A 44 0.31 9.51 -5.90
C MET A 44 0.23 10.99 -6.27
N GLY A 45 0.62 11.37 -7.49
CA GLY A 45 0.45 12.75 -7.99
C GLY A 45 -1.03 13.18 -8.01
N ILE A 46 -1.93 12.29 -8.41
CA ILE A 46 -3.38 12.52 -8.35
C ILE A 46 -3.87 12.61 -6.89
N ALA A 47 -3.36 11.74 -6.00
CA ALA A 47 -3.68 11.74 -4.58
C ALA A 47 -3.33 13.09 -3.93
N ILE A 48 -2.12 13.60 -4.20
CA ILE A 48 -1.65 14.92 -3.76
C ILE A 48 -2.59 16.03 -4.27
N GLY A 49 -3.10 15.91 -5.49
CA GLY A 49 -4.10 16.83 -6.06
C GLY A 49 -5.38 16.99 -5.22
N PHE A 50 -5.76 15.98 -4.42
CA PHE A 50 -6.91 16.09 -3.50
C PHE A 50 -6.62 16.88 -2.24
N LEU A 51 -5.35 17.02 -1.85
CA LEU A 51 -4.97 17.64 -0.59
C LEU A 51 -5.33 19.14 -0.53
N PRO A 52 -5.61 19.69 0.67
CA PRO A 52 -5.67 21.13 0.90
C PRO A 52 -4.41 21.85 0.40
N PRO A 53 -4.48 23.14 0.02
CA PRO A 53 -3.36 23.86 -0.58
C PRO A 53 -2.03 23.71 0.19
N ASP A 54 -2.06 23.89 1.51
CA ASP A 54 -0.84 23.85 2.33
C ASP A 54 -0.21 22.44 2.35
N LEU A 55 -1.02 21.41 2.63
CA LEU A 55 -0.58 20.02 2.59
C LEU A 55 -0.15 19.58 1.19
N ARG A 56 -0.77 20.15 0.14
CA ARG A 56 -0.43 19.84 -1.25
C ARG A 56 0.93 20.41 -1.61
N ALA A 57 1.22 21.64 -1.22
CA ALA A 57 2.53 22.26 -1.46
C ALA A 57 3.63 21.44 -0.78
N GLU A 58 3.44 21.12 0.50
CA GLU A 58 4.38 20.31 1.28
C GLU A 58 4.57 18.90 0.67
N ALA A 59 3.47 18.18 0.37
CA ALA A 59 3.57 16.85 -0.24
C ALA A 59 4.17 16.87 -1.65
N THR A 60 3.93 17.93 -2.44
CA THR A 60 4.53 18.09 -3.77
C THR A 60 6.03 18.30 -3.67
N ALA A 61 6.48 19.19 -2.78
CA ALA A 61 7.90 19.42 -2.56
C ALA A 61 8.59 18.14 -2.07
N ALA A 62 8.03 17.49 -1.04
CA ALA A 62 8.56 16.24 -0.49
C ALA A 62 8.70 15.15 -1.57
N LEU A 63 7.65 14.92 -2.35
CA LEU A 63 7.64 13.93 -3.42
C LEU A 63 8.69 14.23 -4.48
N LEU A 64 8.72 15.45 -5.02
CA LEU A 64 9.66 15.80 -6.10
C LEU A 64 11.11 15.77 -5.60
N SER A 65 11.36 16.14 -4.34
CA SER A 65 12.66 15.97 -3.71
C SER A 65 13.06 14.50 -3.60
N CYS A 66 12.16 13.59 -3.20
CA CYS A 66 12.46 12.15 -3.21
C CYS A 66 12.78 11.65 -4.63
N ARG A 67 12.07 12.12 -5.66
CA ARG A 67 12.35 11.76 -7.06
C ARG A 67 13.70 12.25 -7.55
N VAL A 68 14.17 13.41 -7.05
CA VAL A 68 15.54 13.84 -7.29
C VAL A 68 16.54 12.90 -6.62
N LEU A 69 16.28 12.44 -5.38
CA LEU A 69 17.15 11.44 -4.74
C LEU A 69 17.20 10.12 -5.52
N ASP A 70 16.05 9.63 -6.02
CA ASP A 70 15.96 8.45 -6.89
C ASP A 70 16.84 8.65 -8.15
N ALA A 71 16.83 9.84 -8.76
CA ALA A 71 17.67 10.14 -9.92
C ALA A 71 19.18 9.99 -9.60
N TYR A 72 19.61 10.47 -8.44
CA TYR A 72 21.00 10.35 -7.99
C TYR A 72 21.38 8.93 -7.56
N GLU A 73 20.42 8.13 -7.13
CA GLU A 73 20.63 6.71 -6.79
C GLU A 73 20.74 5.84 -8.05
N ASP A 74 19.86 6.05 -9.02
CA ASP A 74 19.67 5.15 -10.17
C ASP A 74 20.48 5.58 -11.41
N LEU A 75 20.74 6.88 -11.60
CA LEU A 75 21.29 7.43 -12.86
C LEU A 75 22.72 7.98 -12.73
N ILE A 76 23.35 7.84 -11.56
CA ILE A 76 24.77 8.14 -11.36
C ILE A 76 25.56 6.84 -11.39
N ASP A 77 26.77 6.90 -11.94
CA ASP A 77 27.74 5.81 -11.84
C ASP A 77 27.88 5.32 -10.38
N ARG A 78 27.67 4.01 -10.18
CA ARG A 78 27.60 3.38 -8.86
C ARG A 78 28.71 3.78 -7.86
N PRO A 79 29.99 3.94 -8.26
CA PRO A 79 31.04 4.39 -7.34
C PRO A 79 30.82 5.80 -6.76
N LEU A 80 30.08 6.66 -7.46
CA LEU A 80 29.81 8.05 -7.07
C LEU A 80 28.43 8.24 -6.44
N ALA A 81 27.50 7.32 -6.70
CA ALA A 81 26.09 7.44 -6.34
C ALA A 81 25.88 7.68 -4.82
N SER A 82 26.62 6.99 -3.93
CA SER A 82 26.47 7.17 -2.48
C SER A 82 26.75 8.63 -2.06
N SER A 83 27.87 9.20 -2.52
CA SER A 83 28.21 10.59 -2.23
C SER A 83 27.23 11.56 -2.87
N ALA A 84 26.81 11.30 -4.11
CA ALA A 84 25.90 12.17 -4.84
C ALA A 84 24.52 12.27 -4.16
N VAL A 85 23.97 11.14 -3.71
CA VAL A 85 22.69 11.09 -2.97
C VAL A 85 22.78 11.88 -1.66
N ARG A 86 23.89 11.75 -0.91
CA ARG A 86 24.11 12.52 0.33
C ARG A 86 24.13 14.02 0.05
N THR A 87 24.92 14.45 -0.94
CA THR A 87 25.00 15.86 -1.33
C THR A 87 23.65 16.40 -1.82
N ALA A 88 22.90 15.61 -2.58
CA ALA A 88 21.55 15.99 -3.02
C ALA A 88 20.58 16.16 -1.84
N ALA A 89 20.59 15.25 -0.87
CA ALA A 89 19.76 15.35 0.33
C ALA A 89 20.13 16.55 1.21
N GLU A 90 21.42 16.82 1.38
CA GLU A 90 21.92 18.01 2.08
C GLU A 90 21.53 19.31 1.35
N TYR A 91 21.62 19.32 0.01
CA TYR A 91 21.28 20.49 -0.79
C TYR A 91 19.78 20.80 -0.73
N LEU A 92 18.94 19.78 -0.95
CA LEU A 92 17.48 19.92 -0.94
C LEU A 92 16.93 20.25 0.46
N SER A 93 17.59 19.79 1.52
CA SER A 93 17.24 20.16 2.90
C SER A 93 17.73 21.55 3.30
N GLY A 94 18.58 22.19 2.49
CA GLY A 94 19.20 23.48 2.80
C GLY A 94 20.37 23.39 3.80
N ALA A 95 20.91 22.19 4.05
CA ALA A 95 22.09 22.00 4.88
C ALA A 95 23.40 22.45 4.19
N THR A 96 23.42 22.48 2.86
CA THR A 96 24.50 23.04 2.04
C THR A 96 23.93 23.94 0.96
N GLU A 97 24.70 24.92 0.48
CA GLU A 97 24.32 25.83 -0.61
C GLU A 97 24.78 25.35 -2.00
N THR A 98 25.64 24.33 -2.06
CA THR A 98 26.20 23.86 -3.33
C THR A 98 25.35 22.72 -3.90
N PRO A 99 24.77 22.87 -5.10
CA PRO A 99 24.03 21.78 -5.73
C PRO A 99 24.99 20.66 -6.18
N PRO A 100 24.57 19.39 -6.11
CA PRO A 100 25.28 18.31 -6.80
C PRO A 100 25.27 18.52 -8.33
N PRO A 101 26.29 18.04 -9.06
CA PRO A 101 26.25 18.02 -10.52
C PRO A 101 25.11 17.11 -11.00
N PRO A 102 24.42 17.44 -12.10
CA PRO A 102 23.31 16.63 -12.58
C PRO A 102 23.79 15.22 -13.01
N PRO A 103 22.94 14.18 -12.89
CA PRO A 103 23.25 12.85 -13.40
C PRO A 103 23.49 12.84 -14.91
N ASP A 104 24.42 12.00 -15.36
CA ASP A 104 24.79 11.79 -16.76
C ASP A 104 24.32 10.43 -17.31
N GLY A 105 23.60 9.64 -16.50
CA GLY A 105 23.02 8.37 -16.91
C GLY A 105 21.93 8.50 -17.98
N VAL A 106 21.75 7.42 -18.75
CA VAL A 106 20.72 7.32 -19.79
C VAL A 106 19.43 6.79 -19.18
N ALA A 107 18.37 7.60 -19.20
CA ALA A 107 17.04 7.16 -18.82
C ALA A 107 16.50 6.13 -19.82
N VAL A 108 16.13 4.95 -19.33
CA VAL A 108 15.51 3.86 -20.08
C VAL A 108 13.99 3.94 -19.95
N ARG A 109 13.48 4.39 -18.80
CA ARG A 109 12.05 4.51 -18.49
C ARG A 109 11.60 5.97 -18.55
N ASP A 110 10.34 6.18 -18.95
CA ASP A 110 9.70 7.52 -18.91
C ASP A 110 9.79 8.17 -17.52
N SER A 111 9.71 7.37 -16.45
CA SER A 111 9.84 7.86 -15.08
C SER A 111 11.25 8.36 -14.77
N GLU A 112 12.28 7.64 -15.22
CA GLU A 112 13.69 8.06 -15.06
C GLU A 112 13.97 9.33 -15.87
N ALA A 113 13.34 9.47 -17.04
CA ALA A 113 13.51 10.66 -17.86
C ALA A 113 12.92 11.91 -17.17
N VAL A 114 11.84 11.74 -16.41
CA VAL A 114 11.29 12.82 -15.56
C VAL A 114 12.22 13.10 -14.38
N ASP A 115 12.74 12.06 -13.72
CA ASP A 115 13.65 12.20 -12.57
C ASP A 115 14.94 12.92 -12.97
N LEU A 116 15.48 12.61 -14.15
CA LEU A 116 16.63 13.29 -14.73
C LEU A 116 16.35 14.78 -14.93
N VAL A 117 15.20 15.15 -15.52
CA VAL A 117 14.83 16.57 -15.67
C VAL A 117 14.65 17.26 -14.32
N LEU A 118 14.12 16.57 -13.32
CA LEU A 118 14.01 17.12 -11.96
C LEU A 118 15.39 17.34 -11.32
N ALA A 119 16.35 16.45 -11.56
CA ALA A 119 17.73 16.61 -11.09
C ALA A 119 18.49 17.71 -11.85
N GLU A 120 18.31 17.82 -13.18
CA GLU A 120 18.79 18.96 -13.99
C GLU A 120 18.26 20.30 -13.45
N ARG A 121 17.03 20.31 -12.93
CA ARG A 121 16.33 21.48 -12.39
C ARG A 121 16.28 21.44 -10.85
N VAL A 122 17.30 20.88 -10.18
CA VAL A 122 17.31 20.69 -8.72
C VAL A 122 17.10 21.99 -7.93
N ASP A 123 17.57 23.13 -8.46
CA ASP A 123 17.38 24.45 -7.86
C ASP A 123 15.90 24.84 -7.76
N ASP A 124 15.10 24.51 -8.76
CA ASP A 124 13.65 24.76 -8.72
C ASP A 124 12.99 23.84 -7.69
N VAL A 125 13.42 22.59 -7.59
CA VAL A 125 12.91 21.64 -6.59
C VAL A 125 13.27 22.13 -5.17
N ARG A 126 14.50 22.61 -4.96
CA ARG A 126 14.91 23.27 -3.70
C ARG A 126 14.05 24.49 -3.42
N ALA A 127 13.77 25.34 -4.42
CA ALA A 127 12.94 26.52 -4.25
C ALA A 127 11.51 26.18 -3.79
N LEU A 128 10.95 25.03 -4.22
CA LEU A 128 9.66 24.54 -3.71
C LEU A 128 9.73 24.24 -2.20
N VAL A 129 10.80 23.59 -1.73
CA VAL A 129 11.03 23.33 -0.31
C VAL A 129 11.22 24.65 0.43
N SER A 130 12.09 25.54 -0.05
CA SER A 130 12.37 26.83 0.59
C SER A 130 11.13 27.73 0.73
N ALA A 131 10.15 27.60 -0.17
CA ALA A 131 8.90 28.34 -0.13
C ALA A 131 7.89 27.83 0.94
N LEU A 132 8.13 26.65 1.53
CA LEU A 132 7.26 26.11 2.58
C LEU A 132 7.41 26.89 3.90
N PRO A 133 6.39 26.86 4.77
CA PRO A 133 6.53 27.32 6.16
C PRO A 133 7.68 26.61 6.89
N ALA A 134 8.34 27.28 7.82
CA ALA A 134 9.53 26.75 8.52
C ALA A 134 9.33 25.32 9.06
N ALA A 135 8.25 25.07 9.79
CA ALA A 135 7.96 23.74 10.33
C ALA A 135 7.78 22.65 9.24
N ALA A 136 7.27 23.01 8.06
CA ALA A 136 7.15 22.08 6.94
C ALA A 136 8.51 21.82 6.28
N ARG A 137 9.35 22.87 6.15
CA ARG A 137 10.74 22.72 5.69
C ARG A 137 11.54 21.79 6.58
N ASP A 138 11.44 21.97 7.90
CA ASP A 138 12.17 21.15 8.87
C ASP A 138 11.76 19.68 8.76
N ARG A 139 10.45 19.41 8.63
CA ARG A 139 9.96 18.03 8.44
C ARG A 139 10.45 17.41 7.13
N VAL A 140 10.33 18.15 6.01
CA VAL A 140 10.79 17.67 4.70
C VAL A 140 12.30 17.44 4.72
N GLY A 141 13.08 18.39 5.21
CA GLY A 141 14.52 18.30 5.31
C GLY A 141 14.97 17.11 6.16
N ALA A 142 14.35 16.91 7.33
CA ALA A 142 14.64 15.76 8.19
C ALA A 142 14.35 14.42 7.48
N MET A 143 13.22 14.32 6.78
CA MET A 143 12.86 13.12 6.00
C MET A 143 13.88 12.85 4.89
N LEU A 144 14.25 13.88 4.11
CA LEU A 144 15.21 13.76 3.00
C LEU A 144 16.59 13.32 3.47
N LEU A 145 17.10 13.92 4.56
CA LEU A 145 18.38 13.54 5.16
C LEU A 145 18.36 12.11 5.70
N ASP A 146 17.23 11.64 6.21
CA ASP A 146 17.11 10.27 6.69
C ASP A 146 17.08 9.26 5.53
N ILE A 147 16.22 9.48 4.53
CA ILE A 147 16.12 8.65 3.32
C ILE A 147 17.47 8.60 2.58
N GLY A 148 18.09 9.77 2.34
CA GLY A 148 19.38 9.85 1.66
C GLY A 148 20.49 9.07 2.38
N ARG A 149 20.46 9.02 3.72
CA ARG A 149 21.38 8.17 4.51
C ARG A 149 21.15 6.67 4.27
N VAL A 150 19.91 6.22 4.14
CA VAL A 150 19.61 4.81 3.84
C VAL A 150 20.01 4.42 2.41
N MET A 151 19.66 5.26 1.43
CA MET A 151 20.06 5.05 0.03
C MET A 151 21.59 4.96 -0.10
N ALA A 152 22.32 5.95 0.46
CA ALA A 152 23.78 5.95 0.47
C ALA A 152 24.37 4.71 1.15
N ARG A 153 23.80 4.29 2.30
CA ARG A 153 24.24 3.07 3.00
C ARG A 153 24.03 1.82 2.14
N ASN A 154 22.91 1.71 1.42
CA ASN A 154 22.62 0.59 0.53
C ASN A 154 23.60 0.52 -0.66
N LEU A 155 23.99 1.68 -1.19
CA LEU A 155 24.98 1.77 -2.26
C LEU A 155 26.39 1.37 -1.79
N GLU A 156 26.76 1.71 -0.56
CA GLU A 156 28.04 1.32 0.07
C GLU A 156 28.07 -0.15 0.50
N THR A 157 27.00 -0.62 1.12
CA THR A 157 26.85 -1.98 1.63
C THR A 157 25.40 -2.41 1.43
N PRO A 158 25.13 -3.31 0.46
CA PRO A 158 23.78 -3.74 0.15
C PRO A 158 23.01 -4.16 1.40
N LEU A 159 21.85 -3.52 1.60
CA LEU A 159 20.93 -3.85 2.68
C LEU A 159 20.01 -4.98 2.22
N SER A 160 19.42 -5.69 3.19
CA SER A 160 18.31 -6.59 2.84
C SER A 160 17.14 -5.78 2.27
N ARG A 161 16.36 -6.39 1.37
CA ARG A 161 15.23 -5.71 0.73
C ARG A 161 14.27 -5.11 1.75
N VAL A 162 13.95 -5.86 2.80
CA VAL A 162 13.07 -5.41 3.89
C VAL A 162 13.62 -4.13 4.54
N VAL A 163 14.89 -4.15 4.97
CA VAL A 163 15.51 -3.00 5.67
C VAL A 163 15.61 -1.78 4.76
N TYR A 164 15.97 -1.98 3.49
CA TYR A 164 16.02 -0.90 2.52
C TYR A 164 14.63 -0.31 2.27
N SER A 165 13.63 -1.15 1.98
CA SER A 165 12.27 -0.71 1.70
C SER A 165 11.60 -0.01 2.89
N GLU A 166 11.83 -0.48 4.11
CA GLU A 166 11.40 0.22 5.33
C GLU A 166 12.12 1.58 5.46
N GLY A 167 13.42 1.62 5.20
CA GLY A 167 14.24 2.82 5.33
C GLY A 167 14.04 3.89 4.23
N VAL A 168 13.46 3.54 3.08
CA VAL A 168 13.09 4.49 2.03
C VAL A 168 11.58 4.70 1.96
N LEU A 169 10.84 3.72 1.43
CA LEU A 169 9.41 3.84 1.19
C LEU A 169 8.60 3.81 2.48
N GLY A 170 9.05 3.05 3.49
CA GLY A 170 8.44 3.05 4.82
C GLY A 170 8.46 4.45 5.44
N ARG A 171 9.57 5.17 5.35
CA ARG A 171 9.70 6.55 5.84
C ARG A 171 8.86 7.55 5.06
N VAL A 172 8.82 7.43 3.73
CA VAL A 172 7.93 8.26 2.89
C VAL A 172 6.47 8.01 3.26
N THR A 173 6.09 6.75 3.47
CA THR A 173 4.74 6.36 3.87
C THR A 173 4.41 6.92 5.25
N HIS A 174 5.33 6.81 6.20
CA HIS A 174 5.18 7.39 7.54
C HIS A 174 4.99 8.89 7.51
N TYR A 175 5.84 9.59 6.78
CA TYR A 175 5.71 11.03 6.57
C TYR A 175 4.34 11.40 5.96
N ALA A 176 3.93 10.70 4.90
CA ALA A 176 2.66 10.96 4.23
C ALA A 176 1.46 10.70 5.15
N CYS A 177 1.47 9.61 5.91
CA CYS A 177 0.45 9.28 6.90
C CYS A 177 0.40 10.32 8.01
N SER A 178 1.54 10.71 8.57
CA SER A 178 1.65 11.75 9.60
C SER A 178 1.10 13.10 9.11
N LEU A 179 1.37 13.46 7.86
CA LEU A 179 0.89 14.69 7.24
C LEU A 179 -0.64 14.73 7.13
N VAL A 180 -1.27 13.62 6.73
CA VAL A 180 -2.72 13.58 6.49
C VAL A 180 -3.54 13.21 7.72
N ALA A 181 -2.91 12.60 8.72
CA ALA A 181 -3.54 12.10 9.94
C ALA A 181 -3.11 12.86 11.21
N ALA A 182 -2.44 14.01 11.07
CA ALA A 182 -1.98 14.81 12.20
C ALA A 182 -3.09 15.02 13.25
N GLY A 183 -2.82 14.59 14.48
CA GLY A 183 -3.75 14.71 15.62
C GLY A 183 -4.92 13.72 15.63
N ALA A 184 -5.03 12.83 14.64
CA ALA A 184 -6.11 11.84 14.55
C ALA A 184 -5.73 10.46 15.12
N PHE A 185 -4.43 10.16 15.23
CA PHE A 185 -3.87 8.85 15.61
C PHE A 185 -2.68 9.01 16.55
N THR A 186 -2.43 7.95 17.32
CA THR A 186 -1.19 7.81 18.10
C THR A 186 -0.03 7.46 17.18
N GLU A 187 1.19 7.74 17.61
CA GLU A 187 2.40 7.36 16.87
C GLU A 187 2.47 5.85 16.64
N ALA A 188 2.02 5.04 17.62
CA ALA A 188 1.95 3.59 17.48
C ALA A 188 0.97 3.15 16.37
N ASP A 189 -0.23 3.74 16.31
CA ASP A 189 -1.21 3.42 15.26
C ASP A 189 -0.70 3.84 13.87
N LEU A 190 0.00 4.99 13.78
CA LEU A 190 0.61 5.45 12.53
C LEU A 190 1.75 4.54 12.10
N SER A 191 2.65 4.19 13.01
CA SER A 191 3.76 3.26 12.75
C SER A 191 3.24 1.93 12.18
N GLU A 192 2.26 1.30 12.82
CA GLU A 192 1.65 0.05 12.31
C GLU A 192 1.02 0.23 10.93
N LEU A 193 0.26 1.31 10.71
CA LEU A 193 -0.34 1.57 9.40
C LEU A 193 0.72 1.71 8.32
N THR A 194 1.80 2.41 8.65
CA THR A 194 2.87 2.73 7.70
C THR A 194 3.72 1.51 7.39
N ALA A 195 3.91 0.61 8.35
CA ALA A 195 4.49 -0.70 8.11
C ALA A 195 3.64 -1.53 7.14
N CYS A 196 2.31 -1.57 7.33
CA CYS A 196 1.42 -2.27 6.41
C CYS A 196 1.40 -1.65 5.01
N VAL A 197 1.19 -0.33 4.92
CA VAL A 197 1.09 0.37 3.63
C VAL A 197 2.43 0.37 2.90
N GLY A 198 3.55 0.47 3.61
CA GLY A 198 4.89 0.39 3.05
C GLY A 198 5.13 -0.94 2.34
N VAL A 199 4.82 -2.06 3.00
CA VAL A 199 4.92 -3.40 2.40
C VAL A 199 3.99 -3.54 1.18
N ILE A 200 2.75 -3.07 1.27
CA ILE A 200 1.79 -3.12 0.15
C ILE A 200 2.30 -2.31 -1.04
N ALA A 201 2.78 -1.09 -0.81
CA ALA A 201 3.26 -0.21 -1.85
C ALA A 201 4.56 -0.74 -2.49
N GLN A 202 5.49 -1.27 -1.69
CA GLN A 202 6.72 -1.87 -2.18
C GLN A 202 6.42 -3.10 -3.03
N SER A 203 5.59 -4.01 -2.54
CA SER A 203 5.22 -5.22 -3.28
C SER A 203 4.53 -4.88 -4.60
N ALA A 204 3.72 -3.81 -4.63
CA ALA A 204 3.12 -3.33 -5.87
C ALA A 204 4.17 -2.75 -6.85
N ASN A 205 5.21 -2.09 -6.35
CA ASN A 205 6.34 -1.62 -7.17
C ASN A 205 7.15 -2.80 -7.70
N ASP A 206 7.54 -3.75 -6.84
CA ASP A 206 8.34 -4.92 -7.21
C ASP A 206 7.60 -5.77 -8.24
N LEU A 207 6.28 -5.93 -8.05
CA LEU A 207 5.43 -6.52 -9.05
C LEU A 207 5.40 -5.65 -10.30
N ARG A 208 5.20 -4.34 -10.26
CA ARG A 208 5.21 -3.54 -11.50
C ARG A 208 6.53 -3.68 -12.29
N ASP A 209 7.65 -3.71 -11.58
CA ASP A 209 8.99 -3.62 -12.16
C ASP A 209 9.57 -5.00 -12.52
N GLY A 210 8.98 -6.09 -12.00
CA GLY A 210 9.34 -7.45 -12.40
C GLY A 210 10.57 -7.99 -11.69
N GLU A 211 10.68 -7.70 -10.41
CA GLU A 211 11.82 -8.02 -9.55
C GLU A 211 11.93 -9.53 -9.21
N LEU A 212 12.12 -10.39 -10.21
CA LEU A 212 12.17 -11.85 -10.04
C LEU A 212 13.27 -12.30 -9.07
N GLU A 213 14.47 -11.72 -9.20
CA GLU A 213 15.65 -12.11 -8.41
C GLU A 213 15.46 -11.84 -6.91
N ILE A 214 14.80 -10.74 -6.55
CA ILE A 214 14.52 -10.36 -5.15
C ILE A 214 13.73 -11.45 -4.41
N TYR A 215 12.83 -12.11 -5.14
CA TYR A 215 11.96 -13.14 -4.58
C TYR A 215 12.51 -14.55 -4.80
N GLY A 216 13.66 -14.70 -5.47
CA GLY A 216 14.24 -16.00 -5.81
C GLY A 216 13.34 -16.83 -6.73
N VAL A 217 12.49 -16.17 -7.53
CA VAL A 217 11.49 -16.82 -8.38
C VAL A 217 11.94 -16.86 -9.84
N ALA A 218 11.51 -17.89 -10.56
CA ALA A 218 11.95 -18.11 -11.93
C ALA A 218 11.16 -17.27 -12.95
N ASP A 219 9.90 -16.94 -12.63
CA ASP A 219 9.02 -16.26 -13.57
C ASP A 219 8.02 -15.31 -12.92
N ARG A 220 7.32 -14.60 -13.80
CA ARG A 220 6.36 -13.57 -13.43
C ARG A 220 5.14 -14.12 -12.70
N ALA A 221 4.70 -15.33 -13.03
CA ALA A 221 3.54 -15.95 -12.40
C ALA A 221 3.88 -16.32 -10.95
N GLU A 222 5.08 -16.85 -10.73
CA GLU A 222 5.61 -17.16 -9.41
C GLU A 222 5.83 -15.90 -8.57
N LEU A 223 6.41 -14.83 -9.14
CA LEU A 223 6.50 -13.52 -8.49
C LEU A 223 5.12 -13.02 -8.03
N THR A 224 4.14 -13.07 -8.93
CA THR A 224 2.78 -12.61 -8.64
C THR A 224 2.17 -13.42 -7.50
N ARG A 225 2.35 -14.74 -7.50
CA ARG A 225 1.87 -15.62 -6.43
C ARG A 225 2.52 -15.26 -5.09
N THR A 226 3.85 -15.19 -5.04
CA THR A 226 4.60 -14.88 -3.81
C THR A 226 4.20 -13.53 -3.23
N VAL A 227 4.14 -12.49 -4.08
CA VAL A 227 3.70 -11.15 -3.69
C VAL A 227 2.28 -11.18 -3.11
N MET A 228 1.33 -11.80 -3.81
CA MET A 228 -0.08 -11.79 -3.39
C MET A 228 -0.31 -12.52 -2.06
N LEU A 229 0.47 -13.56 -1.80
CA LEU A 229 0.44 -14.32 -0.55
C LEU A 229 1.05 -13.52 0.61
N GLN A 230 2.19 -12.87 0.39
CA GLN A 230 2.80 -11.97 1.39
C GLN A 230 1.92 -10.76 1.74
N LEU A 231 1.01 -10.37 0.85
CA LEU A 231 0.09 -9.25 1.09
C LEU A 231 -1.05 -9.56 2.07
N LEU A 232 -1.28 -10.82 2.43
CA LEU A 232 -2.39 -11.24 3.33
C LEU A 232 -2.36 -10.50 4.68
N ALA A 233 -1.26 -10.63 5.42
CA ALA A 233 -1.07 -10.01 6.72
C ALA A 233 -1.11 -8.46 6.68
N PRO A 234 -0.33 -7.77 5.82
CA PRO A 234 -0.37 -6.32 5.77
C PRO A 234 -1.71 -5.78 5.24
N ALA A 235 -2.44 -6.51 4.40
CA ALA A 235 -3.78 -6.10 3.97
C ALA A 235 -4.79 -6.14 5.13
N LEU A 236 -4.76 -7.17 6.00
CA LEU A 236 -5.59 -7.22 7.21
C LEU A 236 -5.37 -5.97 8.09
N GLY A 237 -4.11 -5.72 8.45
CA GLY A 237 -3.72 -4.57 9.28
C GLY A 237 -4.08 -3.24 8.62
N GLY A 238 -3.70 -3.06 7.36
CA GLY A 238 -3.99 -1.86 6.59
C GLY A 238 -5.49 -1.58 6.50
N PHE A 239 -6.32 -2.59 6.24
CA PHE A 239 -7.76 -2.41 6.16
C PHE A 239 -8.42 -2.12 7.52
N ALA A 240 -7.93 -2.71 8.62
CA ALA A 240 -8.42 -2.40 9.96
C ALA A 240 -8.10 -0.95 10.35
N LEU A 241 -6.85 -0.54 10.12
CA LEU A 241 -6.40 0.82 10.42
C LEU A 241 -7.08 1.86 9.52
N LEU A 242 -7.27 1.58 8.23
CA LEU A 242 -8.04 2.45 7.32
C LEU A 242 -9.51 2.58 7.71
N ALA A 243 -10.12 1.53 8.27
CA ALA A 243 -11.50 1.60 8.77
C ALA A 243 -11.65 2.63 9.89
N ARG A 244 -10.61 2.76 10.72
CA ARG A 244 -10.52 3.79 11.76
C ARG A 244 -10.13 5.15 11.19
N LEU A 245 -9.17 5.18 10.26
CA LEU A 245 -8.55 6.42 9.77
C LEU A 245 -9.51 7.29 8.99
N GLY A 246 -10.30 6.71 8.10
CA GLY A 246 -11.24 7.48 7.29
C GLY A 246 -12.23 8.33 8.08
N ARG A 247 -12.63 7.91 9.28
CA ARG A 247 -13.56 8.67 10.11
C ARG A 247 -12.88 9.81 10.87
N ARG A 248 -11.61 9.62 11.25
CA ARG A 248 -10.86 10.54 12.11
C ARG A 248 -10.02 11.56 11.33
N THR A 249 -9.69 11.28 10.06
CA THR A 249 -9.01 12.25 9.19
C THR A 249 -9.88 13.49 8.99
N PRO A 250 -9.46 14.69 9.44
CA PRO A 250 -10.33 15.87 9.45
C PRO A 250 -10.59 16.41 8.03
N SER A 251 -9.57 16.39 7.18
CA SER A 251 -9.64 16.95 5.83
C SER A 251 -10.37 16.03 4.84
N ARG A 252 -11.41 16.54 4.19
CA ARG A 252 -12.07 15.87 3.05
C ARG A 252 -11.07 15.54 1.93
N GLY A 253 -10.11 16.43 1.69
CA GLY A 253 -9.07 16.23 0.69
C GLY A 253 -8.15 15.06 1.03
N ALA A 254 -7.72 14.99 2.28
CA ALA A 254 -6.92 13.87 2.79
C ALA A 254 -7.69 12.54 2.71
N ARG A 255 -8.97 12.52 3.11
CA ARG A 255 -9.81 11.33 2.95
C ARG A 255 -9.94 10.91 1.48
N ALA A 256 -10.10 11.85 0.56
CA ALA A 256 -10.16 11.55 -0.86
C ALA A 256 -8.83 10.98 -1.39
N ALA A 257 -7.69 11.56 -1.00
CA ALA A 257 -6.36 11.08 -1.36
C ALA A 257 -6.16 9.63 -0.90
N MET A 258 -6.48 9.35 0.37
CA MET A 258 -6.38 8.02 0.95
C MET A 258 -7.31 6.99 0.29
N ALA A 259 -8.57 7.36 0.07
CA ALA A 259 -9.53 6.50 -0.61
C ALA A 259 -9.06 6.20 -2.04
N TYR A 260 -8.54 7.21 -2.73
CA TYR A 260 -8.02 7.06 -4.09
C TYR A 260 -6.82 6.11 -4.15
N MET A 261 -5.84 6.27 -3.25
CA MET A 261 -4.69 5.35 -3.15
C MET A 261 -5.13 3.93 -2.82
N THR A 262 -6.02 3.77 -1.82
CA THR A 262 -6.56 2.45 -1.44
C THR A 262 -7.24 1.77 -2.63
N ILE A 263 -8.10 2.48 -3.36
CA ILE A 263 -8.81 1.95 -4.51
C ILE A 263 -7.85 1.58 -5.65
N THR A 264 -6.90 2.45 -5.98
CA THR A 264 -6.03 2.28 -7.15
C THR A 264 -4.93 1.25 -6.92
N THR A 265 -4.32 1.21 -5.73
CA THR A 265 -3.38 0.15 -5.35
C THR A 265 -4.08 -1.21 -5.33
N SER A 266 -5.28 -1.31 -4.75
CA SER A 266 -6.05 -2.55 -4.77
C SER A 266 -6.46 -2.96 -6.19
N ALA A 267 -6.83 -2.01 -7.05
CA ALA A 267 -7.14 -2.28 -8.44
C ALA A 267 -5.93 -2.81 -9.22
N PHE A 268 -4.73 -2.28 -8.97
CA PHE A 268 -3.49 -2.79 -9.56
C PHE A 268 -3.25 -4.26 -9.17
N LEU A 269 -3.29 -4.55 -7.87
CA LEU A 269 -3.09 -5.91 -7.34
C LEU A 269 -4.15 -6.90 -7.87
N CYS A 270 -5.42 -6.49 -7.92
CA CYS A 270 -6.48 -7.30 -8.52
C CYS A 270 -6.19 -7.58 -10.01
N THR A 271 -5.75 -6.58 -10.76
CA THR A 271 -5.48 -6.72 -12.20
C THR A 271 -4.32 -7.68 -12.46
N ALA A 272 -3.30 -7.67 -11.60
CA ALA A 272 -2.13 -8.56 -11.74
C ALA A 272 -2.51 -10.06 -11.73
N VAL A 273 -3.63 -10.42 -11.09
CA VAL A 273 -4.14 -11.80 -11.01
C VAL A 273 -5.44 -12.00 -11.81
N GLY A 274 -5.76 -11.04 -12.69
CA GLY A 274 -7.00 -11.07 -13.49
C GLY A 274 -8.30 -10.92 -12.69
N ALA A 275 -8.24 -10.52 -11.41
CA ALA A 275 -9.42 -10.30 -10.57
C ALA A 275 -10.16 -8.99 -10.93
N PRO A 276 -11.48 -8.91 -10.67
CA PRO A 276 -12.24 -7.69 -10.91
C PRO A 276 -11.77 -6.54 -10.04
N VAL A 277 -11.49 -5.39 -10.66
CA VAL A 277 -11.14 -4.17 -9.93
C VAL A 277 -12.30 -3.64 -9.08
N PRO A 278 -12.03 -3.03 -7.91
CA PRO A 278 -13.08 -2.55 -7.02
C PRO A 278 -13.91 -1.45 -7.66
N TYR A 279 -13.31 -0.49 -8.36
CA TYR A 279 -14.03 0.62 -8.99
C TYR A 279 -13.51 0.92 -10.38
N ARG A 280 -14.44 1.06 -11.34
CA ARG A 280 -14.12 1.55 -12.70
C ARG A 280 -13.82 3.05 -12.74
N ARG A 281 -14.35 3.81 -11.77
CA ARG A 281 -14.21 5.28 -11.66
C ARG A 281 -13.60 5.65 -10.31
N PRO A 282 -12.28 5.47 -10.12
CA PRO A 282 -11.64 5.61 -8.81
C PRO A 282 -11.75 7.01 -8.21
N VAL A 283 -11.61 8.07 -9.03
CA VAL A 283 -11.75 9.46 -8.57
C VAL A 283 -13.15 9.75 -8.02
N ALA A 284 -14.20 9.29 -8.70
CA ALA A 284 -15.57 9.49 -8.26
C ALA A 284 -15.87 8.73 -6.95
N ALA A 285 -15.38 7.48 -6.85
CA ALA A 285 -15.53 6.68 -5.65
C ALA A 285 -14.77 7.28 -4.45
N ALA A 286 -13.55 7.77 -4.67
CA ALA A 286 -12.75 8.45 -3.66
C ALA A 286 -13.43 9.74 -3.17
N ALA A 287 -13.99 10.52 -4.11
CA ALA A 287 -14.81 11.67 -3.75
C ALA A 287 -16.01 11.25 -2.89
N LEU A 288 -16.81 10.25 -3.29
CA LEU A 288 -17.95 9.82 -2.46
C LEU A 288 -17.54 9.37 -1.05
N ALA A 289 -16.45 8.59 -0.94
CA ALA A 289 -15.92 8.12 0.33
C ALA A 289 -15.46 9.28 1.24
N ALA A 290 -14.89 10.34 0.67
CA ALA A 290 -14.42 11.50 1.43
C ALA A 290 -15.55 12.32 2.08
N TRP A 291 -16.74 12.30 1.50
CA TRP A 291 -17.87 13.13 1.94
C TRP A 291 -18.83 12.41 2.89
N SER A 292 -18.73 11.09 3.02
CA SER A 292 -19.68 10.32 3.81
C SER A 292 -19.03 9.09 4.45
N PRO A 293 -19.11 8.95 5.79
CA PRO A 293 -18.66 7.74 6.48
C PRO A 293 -19.32 6.46 5.94
N ALA A 294 -20.59 6.52 5.53
CA ALA A 294 -21.28 5.38 4.94
C ALA A 294 -20.71 4.99 3.57
N TYR A 295 -20.30 5.95 2.74
CA TYR A 295 -19.60 5.66 1.49
C TYR A 295 -18.17 5.19 1.73
N TRP A 296 -17.48 5.68 2.77
CA TRP A 296 -16.18 5.18 3.19
C TRP A 296 -16.24 3.69 3.58
N THR A 297 -17.16 3.33 4.47
CA THR A 297 -17.37 1.94 4.88
C THR A 297 -17.73 1.05 3.68
N ARG A 298 -18.62 1.50 2.79
CA ARG A 298 -18.93 0.77 1.54
C ARG A 298 -17.70 0.60 0.63
N MET A 299 -16.85 1.61 0.55
CA MET A 299 -15.60 1.56 -0.22
C MET A 299 -14.64 0.51 0.34
N LEU A 300 -14.43 0.51 1.66
CA LEU A 300 -13.59 -0.49 2.31
C LEU A 300 -14.13 -1.92 2.15
N HIS A 301 -15.43 -2.16 2.36
CA HIS A 301 -16.02 -3.48 2.14
C HIS A 301 -15.86 -3.96 0.69
N ARG A 302 -15.98 -3.05 -0.28
CA ARG A 302 -15.82 -3.40 -1.69
C ARG A 302 -14.38 -3.71 -2.03
N VAL A 303 -13.43 -2.93 -1.53
CA VAL A 303 -11.99 -3.17 -1.70
C VAL A 303 -11.60 -4.52 -1.08
N ARG A 304 -12.04 -4.81 0.16
CA ARG A 304 -11.80 -6.08 0.84
C ARG A 304 -12.28 -7.28 0.04
N ARG A 305 -13.53 -7.25 -0.42
CA ARG A 305 -14.08 -8.34 -1.27
C ARG A 305 -13.30 -8.56 -2.56
N CYS A 306 -12.79 -7.49 -3.17
CA CYS A 306 -11.93 -7.62 -4.35
C CYS A 306 -10.57 -8.22 -3.99
N ALA A 307 -9.98 -7.84 -2.85
CA ALA A 307 -8.75 -8.43 -2.36
C ALA A 307 -8.93 -9.93 -2.02
N ASP A 308 -10.03 -10.31 -1.34
CA ASP A 308 -10.39 -11.71 -1.10
C ASP A 308 -10.48 -12.49 -2.42
N GLY A 309 -11.23 -11.96 -3.40
CA GLY A 309 -11.36 -12.58 -4.71
C GLY A 309 -10.04 -12.67 -5.48
N ALA A 310 -9.10 -11.75 -5.25
CA ALA A 310 -7.77 -11.79 -5.84
C ALA A 310 -6.91 -12.90 -5.23
N ILE A 311 -6.94 -13.05 -3.91
CA ILE A 311 -6.26 -14.16 -3.20
C ILE A 311 -6.80 -15.51 -3.66
N HIS A 312 -8.14 -15.65 -3.70
CA HIS A 312 -8.75 -16.91 -4.14
C HIS A 312 -8.35 -17.27 -5.56
N ARG A 313 -8.24 -16.31 -6.48
CA ARG A 313 -7.73 -16.57 -7.83
C ARG A 313 -6.28 -17.02 -7.86
N VAL A 314 -5.42 -16.44 -7.01
CA VAL A 314 -4.02 -16.88 -6.90
C VAL A 314 -3.97 -18.34 -6.45
N LEU A 315 -4.78 -18.70 -5.46
CA LEU A 315 -4.90 -20.08 -4.98
C LEU A 315 -5.49 -21.02 -6.04
N ASP A 316 -6.53 -20.60 -6.78
CA ASP A 316 -7.15 -21.39 -7.85
C ASP A 316 -6.18 -21.69 -9.02
N THR A 317 -5.13 -20.86 -9.18
CA THR A 317 -4.08 -21.09 -10.20
C THR A 317 -2.92 -21.96 -9.70
N ALA A 318 -2.96 -22.43 -8.45
CA ALA A 318 -1.98 -23.38 -7.94
C ALA A 318 -2.31 -24.78 -8.47
N PRO A 319 -1.38 -25.48 -9.15
CA PRO A 319 -1.64 -26.81 -9.73
C PRO A 319 -2.00 -27.89 -8.69
N GLU A 320 -1.75 -27.62 -7.41
CA GLU A 320 -2.06 -28.48 -6.27
C GLU A 320 -3.51 -28.34 -5.76
N LEU A 321 -4.25 -27.32 -6.23
CA LEU A 321 -5.58 -26.95 -5.74
C LEU A 321 -6.61 -27.03 -6.87
N GLY A 322 -7.61 -27.89 -6.72
CA GLY A 322 -8.73 -27.94 -7.66
C GLY A 322 -9.59 -26.67 -7.60
N ALA A 323 -10.23 -26.33 -8.72
CA ALA A 323 -11.18 -25.23 -8.82
C ALA A 323 -12.48 -25.58 -8.06
N GLY A 324 -12.64 -25.05 -6.85
CA GLY A 324 -13.85 -25.22 -6.03
C GLY A 324 -14.63 -23.90 -5.84
N PRO A 325 -15.97 -23.94 -5.74
CA PRO A 325 -16.83 -22.74 -5.80
C PRO A 325 -17.00 -21.96 -4.48
N GLU A 326 -16.52 -22.47 -3.34
CA GLU A 326 -16.76 -21.84 -2.04
C GLU A 326 -15.57 -20.98 -1.58
N GLN A 327 -15.79 -19.66 -1.54
CA GLN A 327 -14.82 -18.67 -1.10
C GLN A 327 -15.02 -18.35 0.38
N ALA A 328 -14.14 -18.85 1.25
CA ALA A 328 -14.06 -18.36 2.63
C ALA A 328 -13.64 -16.87 2.61
N GLY A 329 -14.38 -16.00 3.30
CA GLY A 329 -14.10 -14.57 3.35
C GLY A 329 -12.98 -14.23 4.32
N VAL A 330 -11.72 -14.27 3.87
CA VAL A 330 -10.52 -14.03 4.71
C VAL A 330 -10.58 -12.65 5.39
N PHE A 331 -10.82 -11.59 4.62
CA PHE A 331 -10.92 -10.22 5.13
C PHE A 331 -12.30 -9.86 5.70
N GLY A 332 -13.23 -10.82 5.69
CA GLY A 332 -14.58 -10.70 6.28
C GLY A 332 -14.76 -11.52 7.56
N ALA A 333 -13.78 -12.36 7.93
CA ALA A 333 -13.86 -13.27 9.06
C ALA A 333 -13.93 -12.56 10.42
N VAL A 334 -13.44 -11.32 10.50
CA VAL A 334 -13.45 -10.53 11.75
C VAL A 334 -13.86 -9.08 11.44
N ASP A 335 -14.71 -8.47 12.28
CA ASP A 335 -15.09 -7.05 12.13
C ASP A 335 -13.90 -6.13 12.47
N PRO A 336 -13.32 -5.43 11.49
CA PRO A 336 -12.12 -4.63 11.75
C PRO A 336 -12.40 -3.34 12.52
N GLY A 337 -13.67 -2.99 12.75
CA GLY A 337 -14.07 -1.92 13.65
C GLY A 337 -14.02 -2.30 15.13
N ALA A 338 -14.06 -3.60 15.44
CA ALA A 338 -14.11 -4.14 16.80
C ALA A 338 -12.72 -4.52 17.36
N LEU A 339 -11.68 -4.52 16.52
CA LEU A 339 -10.38 -5.10 16.84
C LEU A 339 -9.34 -4.05 17.28
N ALA A 340 -8.38 -4.53 18.07
CA ALA A 340 -7.22 -3.75 18.50
C ALA A 340 -6.43 -3.23 17.28
N PRO A 341 -5.81 -2.03 17.36
CA PRO A 341 -5.02 -1.46 16.26
C PRO A 341 -3.76 -2.28 15.93
N ALA A 342 -3.29 -3.08 16.88
CA ALA A 342 -2.12 -3.90 16.69
C ALA A 342 -2.39 -4.98 15.64
N VAL A 343 -1.53 -5.04 14.62
CA VAL A 343 -1.67 -5.97 13.49
C VAL A 343 -1.48 -7.41 13.91
N MET A 344 -0.65 -7.66 14.93
CA MET A 344 -0.39 -9.01 15.42
C MET A 344 -1.64 -9.74 15.95
N PRO A 345 -2.46 -9.17 16.88
CA PRO A 345 -3.73 -9.79 17.26
C PRO A 345 -4.65 -10.04 16.06
N LEU A 346 -4.75 -9.09 15.12
CA LEU A 346 -5.58 -9.27 13.92
C LEU A 346 -5.20 -10.51 13.12
N ILE A 347 -3.89 -10.74 12.93
CA ILE A 347 -3.40 -11.90 12.21
C ILE A 347 -3.73 -13.19 12.97
N VAL A 348 -3.43 -13.25 14.27
CA VAL A 348 -3.70 -14.44 15.10
C VAL A 348 -5.20 -14.75 15.16
N ASP A 349 -6.04 -13.75 15.46
CA ASP A 349 -7.49 -13.93 15.58
C ASP A 349 -8.10 -14.39 14.25
N THR A 350 -7.65 -13.83 13.13
CA THR A 350 -8.11 -14.24 11.79
C THR A 350 -7.64 -15.66 11.46
N THR A 351 -6.40 -16.01 11.82
CA THR A 351 -5.85 -17.37 11.63
C THR A 351 -6.72 -18.40 12.35
N PHE A 352 -7.03 -18.16 13.62
CA PHE A 352 -7.87 -19.09 14.39
C PHE A 352 -9.34 -19.06 13.98
N ALA A 353 -9.86 -17.92 13.51
CA ALA A 353 -11.20 -17.88 12.93
C ALA A 353 -11.30 -18.77 11.68
N LEU A 354 -10.27 -18.80 10.83
CA LEU A 354 -10.20 -19.71 9.68
C LEU A 354 -10.09 -21.17 10.11
N VAL A 355 -9.20 -21.48 11.07
CA VAL A 355 -9.04 -22.85 11.59
C VAL A 355 -10.32 -23.37 12.23
N ARG A 356 -11.05 -22.52 12.99
CA ARG A 356 -12.35 -22.88 13.58
C ARG A 356 -13.44 -23.11 12.54
N GLY A 357 -13.29 -22.56 11.34
CA GLY A 357 -14.19 -22.81 10.21
C GLY A 357 -13.98 -24.17 9.54
N LEU A 358 -12.90 -24.89 9.86
CA LEU A 358 -12.63 -26.24 9.35
C LEU A 358 -13.49 -27.29 10.07
N PRO A 359 -13.73 -28.46 9.45
CA PRO A 359 -14.44 -29.56 10.09
C PRO A 359 -13.83 -29.98 11.44
N GLU A 360 -14.68 -30.22 12.46
CA GLU A 360 -14.24 -30.73 13.76
C GLU A 360 -13.69 -32.16 13.70
N ALA A 361 -14.09 -32.93 12.68
CA ALA A 361 -13.61 -34.30 12.48
C ALA A 361 -12.13 -34.29 12.05
N PRO A 362 -11.34 -35.31 12.41
CA PRO A 362 -9.95 -35.42 11.99
C PRO A 362 -9.81 -35.28 10.47
N LEU A 363 -9.02 -34.30 10.04
CA LEU A 363 -8.69 -34.03 8.64
C LEU A 363 -7.82 -35.17 8.08
N THR A 364 -8.46 -36.27 7.74
CA THR A 364 -7.83 -37.52 7.29
C THR A 364 -8.30 -37.85 5.87
N GLY A 365 -7.38 -38.38 5.05
CA GLY A 365 -7.69 -38.71 3.65
C GLY A 365 -7.68 -37.51 2.71
N LYS A 366 -8.41 -37.60 1.59
CA LYS A 366 -8.51 -36.52 0.60
C LYS A 366 -9.47 -35.44 1.11
N LEU A 367 -8.93 -34.26 1.42
CA LEU A 367 -9.71 -33.12 1.88
C LEU A 367 -10.42 -32.40 0.72
N PRO A 368 -11.57 -31.75 0.97
CA PRO A 368 -12.16 -30.80 0.04
C PRO A 368 -11.21 -29.65 -0.30
N ASP A 369 -11.22 -29.17 -1.54
CA ASP A 369 -10.36 -28.06 -2.00
C ASP A 369 -10.58 -26.76 -1.20
N ALA A 370 -11.78 -26.57 -0.62
CA ALA A 370 -12.09 -25.42 0.23
C ALA A 370 -11.40 -25.49 1.61
N ASP A 371 -11.28 -26.69 2.18
CA ASP A 371 -10.62 -26.90 3.47
C ASP A 371 -9.11 -26.75 3.32
N ILE A 372 -8.53 -27.31 2.25
CA ILE A 372 -7.10 -27.14 1.93
C ILE A 372 -6.78 -25.65 1.75
N ARG A 373 -7.62 -24.90 1.04
CA ARG A 373 -7.45 -23.45 0.88
C ARG A 373 -7.50 -22.71 2.20
N THR A 374 -8.48 -23.02 3.03
CA THR A 374 -8.63 -22.39 4.35
C THR A 374 -7.40 -22.65 5.22
N MET A 375 -6.88 -23.88 5.21
CA MET A 375 -5.62 -24.23 5.90
C MET A 375 -4.43 -23.45 5.36
N MET A 376 -4.23 -23.40 4.04
CA MET A 376 -3.11 -22.67 3.44
C MET A 376 -3.12 -21.18 3.75
N ILE A 377 -4.30 -20.56 3.75
CA ILE A 377 -4.45 -19.14 4.12
C ILE A 377 -4.13 -18.96 5.61
N ALA A 378 -4.61 -19.84 6.48
CA ALA A 378 -4.31 -19.81 7.91
C ALA A 378 -2.79 -19.96 8.16
N ASP A 379 -2.14 -20.92 7.50
CA ASP A 379 -0.69 -21.12 7.60
C ASP A 379 0.08 -19.89 7.14
N HIS A 380 -0.31 -19.29 6.01
CA HIS A 380 0.34 -18.07 5.51
C HIS A 380 0.16 -16.88 6.43
N LEU A 381 -1.01 -16.74 7.07
CA LEU A 381 -1.21 -15.72 8.09
C LEU A 381 -0.32 -16.00 9.31
N ALA A 382 -0.22 -17.24 9.77
CA ALA A 382 0.66 -17.62 10.87
C ALA A 382 2.15 -17.34 10.57
N PHE A 383 2.62 -17.67 9.36
CA PHE A 383 3.97 -17.32 8.91
C PHE A 383 4.15 -15.80 8.79
N GLY A 384 3.16 -15.08 8.27
CA GLY A 384 3.19 -13.61 8.21
C GLY A 384 3.28 -12.94 9.59
N ALA A 385 2.75 -13.58 10.64
CA ALA A 385 2.95 -13.12 12.03
C ALA A 385 4.42 -13.28 12.46
N LEU A 386 5.06 -14.41 12.10
CA LEU A 386 6.46 -14.68 12.42
C LEU A 386 7.42 -13.73 11.68
N GLU A 387 7.17 -13.46 10.40
CA GLU A 387 8.01 -12.58 9.57
C GLU A 387 8.04 -11.13 10.08
N ARG A 388 7.03 -10.70 10.84
CA ARG A 388 6.95 -9.37 11.44
C ARG A 388 7.74 -9.24 12.75
N LEU A 389 8.29 -10.33 13.28
CA LEU A 389 9.08 -10.28 14.51
C LEU A 389 10.46 -9.66 14.25
N PRO A 390 10.98 -8.84 15.17
CA PRO A 390 12.34 -8.34 15.05
C PRO A 390 13.34 -9.52 15.08
N PRO A 391 14.46 -9.44 14.33
CA PRO A 391 15.48 -10.48 14.34
C PRO A 391 15.97 -10.75 15.77
N ARG A 392 15.94 -12.01 16.20
CA ARG A 392 16.37 -12.46 17.54
C ARG A 392 15.54 -11.90 18.72
N GLY A 393 14.32 -11.45 18.46
CA GLY A 393 13.36 -11.00 19.49
C GLY A 393 12.77 -12.16 20.29
N ALA A 394 13.51 -12.69 21.26
CA ALA A 394 13.06 -13.84 22.06
C ALA A 394 11.77 -13.54 22.86
N GLN A 395 11.60 -12.31 23.34
CA GLN A 395 10.42 -11.90 24.09
C GLN A 395 9.20 -11.76 23.17
N GLU A 396 9.39 -11.18 21.99
CA GLU A 396 8.34 -11.02 20.98
C GLU A 396 7.89 -12.37 20.43
N MET A 397 8.84 -13.31 20.25
CA MET A 397 8.55 -14.69 19.87
C MET A 397 7.77 -15.42 20.98
N LEU A 398 8.15 -15.26 22.25
CA LEU A 398 7.39 -15.82 23.38
C LEU A 398 5.98 -15.25 23.45
N ALA A 399 5.83 -13.93 23.33
CA ALA A 399 4.53 -13.26 23.34
C ALA A 399 3.64 -13.71 22.17
N LEU A 400 4.23 -13.95 20.99
CA LEU A 400 3.50 -14.51 19.86
C LEU A 400 3.06 -15.95 20.14
N ALA A 401 3.95 -16.79 20.66
CA ALA A 401 3.63 -18.18 21.02
C ALA A 401 2.53 -18.26 22.08
N GLU A 402 2.59 -17.44 23.12
CA GLU A 402 1.54 -17.33 24.15
C GLU A 402 0.19 -16.94 23.53
N ARG A 403 0.18 -16.01 22.56
CA ARG A 403 -1.04 -15.62 21.86
C ARG A 403 -1.62 -16.74 21.00
N PHE A 404 -0.78 -17.46 20.25
CA PHE A 404 -1.22 -18.65 19.53
C PHE A 404 -1.82 -19.68 20.49
N GLN A 405 -1.18 -19.92 21.63
CA GLN A 405 -1.68 -20.84 22.64
C GLN A 405 -3.02 -20.38 23.24
N LEU A 406 -3.16 -19.11 23.59
CA LEU A 406 -4.40 -18.56 24.14
C LEU A 406 -5.55 -18.65 23.14
N ALA A 407 -5.32 -18.27 21.87
CA ALA A 407 -6.33 -18.33 20.83
C ALA A 407 -6.73 -19.78 20.47
N ALA A 408 -5.81 -20.74 20.59
CA ALA A 408 -6.10 -22.17 20.44
C ALA A 408 -6.95 -22.73 21.59
N LEU A 409 -6.82 -22.16 22.79
CA LEU A 409 -7.52 -22.60 24.00
C LEU A 409 -8.86 -21.89 24.21
N GLU A 410 -9.16 -20.83 23.45
CA GLU A 410 -10.40 -20.08 23.57
C GLU A 410 -11.60 -20.97 23.19
N PRO A 411 -12.53 -21.24 24.13
CA PRO A 411 -13.62 -22.17 23.88
C PRO A 411 -14.60 -21.57 22.86
N MET A 412 -15.09 -22.39 21.92
CA MET A 412 -16.18 -22.01 21.01
C MET A 412 -17.41 -21.60 21.83
N THR A 413 -17.64 -20.29 21.97
CA THR A 413 -18.83 -19.79 22.64
C THR A 413 -20.05 -20.02 21.75
N THR A 414 -21.11 -20.53 22.37
CA THR A 414 -22.33 -21.07 21.78
C THR A 414 -23.17 -20.06 20.96
N GLU A 415 -22.73 -18.81 20.80
CA GLU A 415 -23.46 -17.76 20.07
C GLU A 415 -23.37 -17.90 18.54
N ASP A 416 -22.35 -18.59 18.00
CA ASP A 416 -22.28 -18.92 16.57
C ASP A 416 -23.30 -20.01 16.13
N ARG A 417 -23.93 -20.71 17.08
CA ARG A 417 -24.91 -21.77 16.78
C ARG A 417 -26.26 -21.26 16.26
N ALA A 418 -26.56 -19.96 16.40
CA ALA A 418 -27.89 -19.43 16.09
C ALA A 418 -28.03 -18.76 14.71
N GLY A 419 -26.92 -18.53 13.98
CA GLY A 419 -26.92 -17.81 12.70
C GLY A 419 -27.29 -18.64 11.47
N GLN A 420 -27.17 -19.98 11.53
CA GLN A 420 -27.58 -20.88 10.45
C GLN A 420 -29.01 -21.38 10.69
N ARG A 421 -30.02 -20.54 10.44
CA ARG A 421 -31.38 -21.06 10.20
C ARG A 421 -31.49 -21.52 8.75
N LEU A 422 -31.72 -22.83 8.62
CA LEU A 422 -32.07 -23.58 7.41
C LEU A 422 -33.12 -22.87 6.52
N PRO A 423 -33.08 -23.10 5.19
CA PRO A 423 -34.09 -22.60 4.27
C PRO A 423 -35.44 -23.28 4.54
N THR A 424 -36.51 -22.49 4.54
CA THR A 424 -37.89 -23.00 4.59
C THR A 424 -38.21 -23.74 3.29
N PRO A 425 -38.94 -24.88 3.34
CA PRO A 425 -39.22 -25.66 2.15
C PRO A 425 -40.23 -24.97 1.23
N SER A 426 -39.90 -25.08 -0.05
CA SER A 426 -40.73 -24.85 -1.25
C SER A 426 -42.24 -25.02 -1.05
N LYS A 427 -43.00 -23.98 -1.41
CA LYS A 427 -44.42 -24.12 -1.76
C LYS A 427 -44.48 -24.65 -3.20
N ASN A 428 -44.85 -25.92 -3.36
CA ASN A 428 -45.17 -26.47 -4.68
C ASN A 428 -46.52 -25.93 -5.18
N PRO A 429 -46.69 -25.84 -6.51
CA PRO A 429 -47.77 -25.10 -7.16
C PRO A 429 -49.04 -25.96 -7.35
N ALA A 430 -50.17 -25.26 -7.38
CA ALA A 430 -51.37 -25.54 -8.17
C ALA A 430 -51.64 -26.98 -8.62
N GLU A 431 -52.56 -27.66 -7.93
CA GLU A 431 -53.48 -28.60 -8.58
C GLU A 431 -54.85 -27.94 -8.74
N ARG A 432 -55.20 -27.67 -10.00
CA ARG A 432 -56.59 -27.55 -10.45
C ARG A 432 -57.14 -28.96 -10.59
N THR A 433 -58.32 -29.24 -10.03
CA THR A 433 -59.48 -29.69 -10.82
C THR A 433 -60.77 -29.69 -9.99
N VAL A 434 -61.82 -29.23 -10.66
CA VAL A 434 -63.26 -29.11 -10.31
C VAL A 434 -63.93 -30.46 -10.66
N PRO A 435 -65.05 -30.89 -10.05
CA PRO A 435 -66.40 -30.37 -10.38
C PRO A 435 -67.09 -29.59 -9.26
#